data_AF-A0A812FZQ3-F1
#
_entry.id   AF-A0A812FZQ3-F1
#
_cell.length_a   1.000
_cell.length_b   1.000
_cell.length_c   1.000
_cell.angle_alpha   90.00
_cell.angle_beta   90.00
_cell.angle_gamma   90.00
#
_symmetry.space_group_name_H-M   'P 1'
#
loop_
_entity.id
_entity.type
_entity.pdbx_description
1 polymer ?
#
loop_
_entity_poly.entity_id
_entity_poly.type
_entity_poly.pdbx_seq_one_letter_code
_entity_poly.pdbx_strand_id
1 'polypeptide(L)'
;MPNHRSGVKFRTIVLMLLTCLVPMLAWFAYSGSQVQTYWQNCTEVWAHRGLTVSAEENTISAFDEALKAGARGIEIDVFFDPAQQRFLVKHEPEPREQELTLESVFITFGSGTQYWLDFKNL
;
A
#
# COMPACT_ATOMS: atom_id res chain seq x y z
N MET A 1 -40.68 9.46 -48.96
CA MET A 1 -39.26 9.07 -49.15
C MET A 1 -38.59 9.10 -47.78
N PRO A 2 -37.99 8.00 -47.28
CA PRO A 2 -37.35 8.00 -45.98
C PRO A 2 -36.14 8.94 -45.99
N ASN A 3 -36.01 9.76 -44.94
CA ASN A 3 -35.08 10.87 -44.88
C ASN A 3 -33.64 10.34 -44.68
N HIS A 4 -32.90 10.10 -45.76
CA HIS A 4 -31.54 9.53 -45.77
C HIS A 4 -30.58 10.21 -44.78
N ARG A 5 -30.75 11.51 -44.51
CA ARG A 5 -29.95 12.27 -43.54
C ARG A 5 -30.17 11.88 -42.08
N SER A 6 -31.36 11.38 -41.69
CA SER A 6 -31.60 10.92 -40.31
C SER A 6 -30.94 9.57 -40.03
N GLY A 7 -30.92 8.66 -41.02
CA GLY A 7 -30.25 7.36 -40.92
C GLY A 7 -28.73 7.46 -40.78
N VAL A 8 -28.09 8.42 -41.45
CA VAL A 8 -26.65 8.66 -41.32
C VAL A 8 -26.30 9.20 -39.93
N LYS A 9 -27.05 10.18 -39.43
CA LYS A 9 -26.85 10.73 -38.06
C LYS A 9 -27.04 9.66 -36.98
N PHE A 10 -28.05 8.82 -37.13
CA PHE A 10 -28.29 7.69 -36.21
C PHE A 10 -27.12 6.72 -36.20
N ARG A 11 -26.59 6.34 -37.37
CA ARG A 11 -25.41 5.47 -37.49
C ARG A 11 -24.16 6.08 -36.87
N THR A 12 -23.92 7.38 -37.06
CA THR A 12 -22.76 8.06 -36.45
C THR A 12 -22.86 8.12 -34.92
N ILE A 13 -24.05 8.37 -34.37
CA ILE A 13 -24.28 8.37 -32.92
C ILE A 13 -24.05 6.97 -32.34
N VAL A 14 -24.58 5.93 -32.99
CA VAL A 14 -24.36 4.54 -32.57
C VAL A 14 -22.88 4.17 -32.61
N LEU A 15 -22.15 4.58 -33.65
CA LEU A 15 -20.72 4.34 -33.76
C LEU A 15 -19.94 5.04 -32.64
N MET A 16 -20.26 6.31 -32.34
CA MET A 16 -19.62 7.08 -31.27
C MET A 16 -19.89 6.47 -29.88
N LEU A 17 -21.11 5.98 -29.63
CA LEU A 17 -21.44 5.27 -28.39
C LEU A 17 -20.65 3.96 -28.27
N LEU A 18 -20.50 3.20 -29.37
CA LEU A 18 -19.72 1.96 -29.39
C LEU A 18 -18.22 2.20 -29.21
N THR A 19 -17.65 3.28 -29.75
CA THR A 19 -16.20 3.55 -29.68
C THR A 19 -15.77 4.33 -28.45
N CYS A 20 -16.66 5.11 -27.84
CA CYS A 20 -16.30 5.98 -26.72
C CYS A 20 -17.00 5.59 -25.41
N LEU A 21 -18.32 5.39 -25.44
CA LEU A 21 -19.08 5.13 -24.21
C LEU A 21 -18.87 3.70 -23.71
N VAL A 22 -18.94 2.70 -24.59
CA VAL A 22 -18.77 1.29 -24.19
C VAL A 22 -17.39 1.00 -23.60
N PRO A 23 -16.26 1.44 -24.21
CA PRO A 23 -14.94 1.22 -23.62
C PRO A 23 -14.74 2.00 -22.31
N MET A 24 -15.29 3.21 -22.21
CA MET A 24 -15.25 3.99 -20.96
C MET A 24 -16.01 3.30 -19.83
N LEU A 25 -17.21 2.79 -20.09
CA LEU A 25 -17.99 2.03 -19.10
C LEU A 25 -17.30 0.71 -18.73
N ALA A 26 -16.69 0.01 -19.70
CA ALA A 26 -15.92 -1.20 -19.45
C ALA A 26 -14.68 -0.90 -18.57
N TRP A 27 -13.97 0.20 -18.85
CA TRP A 27 -12.85 0.66 -18.04
C TRP A 27 -13.27 1.01 -16.62
N PHE A 28 -14.39 1.73 -16.45
CA PHE A 28 -14.95 2.06 -15.14
C PHE A 28 -15.36 0.80 -14.37
N ALA A 29 -16.02 -0.15 -15.02
CA ALA A 29 -16.40 -1.42 -14.40
C ALA A 29 -15.17 -2.24 -13.97
N TYR A 30 -14.15 -2.33 -14.83
CA TYR A 30 -12.88 -2.98 -14.51
C TYR A 30 -12.17 -2.29 -13.34
N SER A 31 -12.04 -0.96 -13.37
CA SER A 31 -11.40 -0.20 -12.29
C SER A 31 -12.16 -0.38 -10.97
N GLY A 32 -13.50 -0.37 -11.01
CA GLY A 32 -14.35 -0.64 -9.85
C GLY A 32 -14.23 -2.07 -9.31
N SER A 33 -14.10 -3.08 -10.17
CA SER A 33 -13.89 -4.46 -9.72
C SER A 33 -12.53 -4.66 -9.04
N GLN A 34 -11.48 -3.99 -9.51
CA GLN A 34 -10.16 -4.04 -8.88
C GLN A 34 -10.16 -3.46 -7.47
N VAL A 35 -10.93 -2.38 -7.23
CA VAL A 35 -11.09 -1.77 -5.90
C VAL A 35 -11.75 -2.76 -4.93
N GLN A 36 -12.75 -3.52 -5.39
CA GLN A 36 -13.43 -4.50 -4.54
C GLN A 36 -12.52 -5.67 -4.14
N THR A 37 -11.67 -6.18 -5.05
CA THR A 37 -10.75 -7.29 -4.74
C THR A 37 -9.67 -6.94 -3.71
N TYR A 38 -9.28 -5.66 -3.59
CA TYR A 38 -8.30 -5.22 -2.59
C TYR A 38 -8.83 -5.39 -1.15
N TRP A 39 -10.11 -5.07 -0.92
CA TRP A 39 -10.73 -5.13 0.40
C TRP A 39 -11.31 -6.50 0.78
N GLN A 40 -11.48 -7.41 -0.18
CA GLN A 40 -12.07 -8.74 0.06
C GLN A 40 -11.05 -9.76 0.59
N ASN A 41 -9.75 -9.49 0.46
CA ASN A 41 -8.69 -10.33 1.02
C ASN A 41 -8.37 -9.92 2.47
N CYS A 42 -9.36 -9.95 3.37
CA CYS A 42 -9.26 -9.68 4.82
C CYS A 42 -8.35 -10.65 5.61
N THR A 43 -7.27 -11.10 4.99
CA THR A 43 -6.24 -12.01 5.50
C THR A 43 -4.87 -11.31 5.58
N GLU A 44 -4.80 -10.00 5.39
CA GLU A 44 -3.54 -9.27 5.52
C GLU A 44 -3.10 -9.28 6.99
N VAL A 45 -2.12 -10.13 7.30
CA VAL A 45 -1.48 -10.20 8.60
C VAL A 45 -0.40 -9.13 8.65
N TRP A 46 -0.49 -8.28 9.66
CA TRP A 46 0.50 -7.25 9.99
C TRP A 46 1.27 -7.67 11.22
N ALA A 47 2.60 -7.73 11.11
CA ALA A 47 3.44 -8.08 12.25
C ALA A 47 3.70 -6.84 13.12
N HIS A 48 3.03 -6.78 14.26
CA HIS A 48 3.21 -5.75 15.28
C HIS A 48 4.65 -5.76 15.81
N ARG A 49 5.42 -4.72 15.47
CA ARG A 49 6.85 -4.57 15.76
C ARG A 49 7.73 -5.73 15.29
N GLY A 50 7.27 -6.48 14.28
CA GLY A 50 7.91 -7.70 13.78
C GLY A 50 7.50 -8.98 14.53
N LEU A 51 8.23 -10.08 14.30
CA LEU A 51 7.97 -11.38 14.96
C LEU A 51 8.70 -11.46 16.30
N THR A 52 8.08 -10.89 17.34
CA THR A 52 8.70 -10.67 18.66
C THR A 52 8.96 -11.96 19.46
N VAL A 53 8.34 -13.07 19.08
CA VAL A 53 8.62 -14.39 19.66
C VAL A 53 9.99 -14.96 19.23
N SER A 54 10.54 -14.47 18.10
CA SER A 54 11.79 -14.98 17.52
C SER A 54 12.96 -13.99 17.62
N ALA A 55 12.67 -12.69 17.66
CA ALA A 55 13.68 -11.64 17.73
C ALA A 55 13.16 -10.43 18.51
N GLU A 56 14.05 -9.55 18.95
CA GLU A 56 13.68 -8.32 19.65
C GLU A 56 12.81 -7.42 18.76
N GLU A 57 11.78 -6.82 19.34
CA GLU A 57 10.86 -5.93 18.65
C GLU A 57 11.58 -4.74 17.98
N ASN A 58 11.00 -4.22 16.89
CA ASN A 58 11.53 -3.04 16.19
C ASN A 58 12.99 -3.23 15.74
N THR A 59 13.35 -4.44 15.31
CA THR A 59 14.66 -4.77 14.73
C THR A 59 14.51 -5.34 13.32
N ILE A 60 15.56 -5.23 12.51
CA ILE A 60 15.61 -5.86 11.18
C ILE A 60 15.32 -7.37 11.27
N SER A 61 15.85 -8.05 12.29
CA SER A 61 15.62 -9.49 12.45
C SER A 61 14.14 -9.82 12.71
N ALA A 62 13.46 -9.04 13.57
CA ALA A 62 12.04 -9.28 13.82
C ALA A 62 11.17 -9.02 12.58
N PHE A 63 11.49 -7.98 11.81
CA PHE A 63 10.80 -7.69 10.55
C PHE A 63 11.06 -8.77 9.50
N ASP A 64 12.29 -9.21 9.32
CA ASP A 64 12.66 -10.25 8.36
C ASP A 64 11.99 -11.59 8.68
N GLU A 65 12.00 -12.01 9.96
CA GLU A 65 11.34 -13.24 10.40
C GLU A 65 9.81 -13.16 10.24
N ALA A 66 9.21 -12.00 10.48
CA ALA A 66 7.78 -11.80 10.23
C ALA A 66 7.41 -11.95 8.75
N LEU A 67 8.18 -11.34 7.85
CA LEU A 67 7.94 -11.42 6.41
C LEU A 67 8.15 -12.85 5.90
N LYS A 68 9.19 -13.55 6.37
CA LYS A 68 9.41 -14.98 6.08
C LYS A 68 8.25 -15.86 6.58
N ALA A 69 7.64 -15.51 7.71
CA ALA A 69 6.47 -16.20 8.25
C ALA A 69 5.16 -15.92 7.48
N GLY A 70 5.20 -15.06 6.47
CA GLY A 70 4.06 -14.76 5.60
C GLY A 70 3.27 -13.52 5.98
N ALA A 71 3.79 -12.66 6.88
CA ALA A 71 3.19 -11.35 7.11
C ALA A 71 3.25 -10.53 5.81
N ARG A 72 2.16 -9.82 5.51
CA ARG A 72 2.07 -8.97 4.31
C ARG A 72 2.74 -7.61 4.53
N GLY A 73 2.71 -7.14 5.77
CA GLY A 73 3.32 -5.90 6.20
C GLY A 73 3.85 -5.97 7.62
N ILE A 74 4.65 -4.97 7.96
CA ILE A 74 5.23 -4.78 9.28
C ILE A 74 4.71 -3.46 9.85
N GLU A 75 4.37 -3.47 11.13
CA GLU A 75 4.14 -2.26 11.90
C GLU A 75 5.44 -1.85 12.60
N ILE A 76 5.69 -0.55 12.61
CA ILE A 76 6.96 0.06 13.02
C ILE A 76 6.64 1.25 13.91
N ASP A 77 7.17 1.23 15.13
CA ASP A 77 7.15 2.39 16.00
C ASP A 77 8.19 3.41 15.54
N VAL A 78 7.73 4.61 15.17
CA VAL A 78 8.56 5.69 14.63
C VAL A 78 8.68 6.83 15.64
N PHE A 79 9.93 7.16 15.96
CA PHE A 79 10.27 8.29 16.82
C PHE A 79 11.11 9.29 16.03
N PHE A 80 10.77 10.57 16.07
CA PHE A 80 11.59 11.62 15.48
C PHE A 80 12.61 12.13 16.50
N ASP A 81 13.90 12.05 16.17
CA ASP A 81 14.98 12.65 16.94
C ASP A 81 15.29 14.06 16.42
N PRO A 82 14.96 15.13 17.18
CA PRO A 82 15.25 16.50 16.76
C PRO A 82 16.73 16.86 16.81
N ALA A 83 17.56 16.17 17.61
CA ALA A 83 19.00 16.46 17.68
C ALA A 83 19.73 15.93 16.43
N GLN A 84 19.36 14.73 15.99
CA GLN A 84 19.92 14.11 14.79
C GLN A 84 19.12 14.42 13.50
N GLN A 85 17.95 15.07 13.61
CA GLN A 85 17.03 15.37 12.51
C GLN A 85 16.66 14.11 11.69
N ARG A 86 16.35 13.01 12.39
CA ARG A 86 16.08 11.72 11.73
C ARG A 86 14.98 10.92 12.41
N PHE A 87 14.39 10.01 11.65
CA PHE A 87 13.42 9.03 12.15
C PHE A 87 14.14 7.77 12.62
N LEU A 88 13.93 7.45 13.89
CA LEU A 88 14.39 6.26 14.57
C LEU A 88 13.24 5.26 14.69
N VAL A 89 13.59 3.98 14.68
CA VAL A 89 12.66 2.88 14.91
C VAL A 89 12.80 2.48 16.36
N LYS A 90 11.82 2.81 17.20
CA LYS A 90 11.77 2.47 18.64
C LYS A 90 10.41 2.83 19.24
N HIS A 91 9.99 2.06 20.24
CA HIS A 91 8.78 2.34 21.02
C HIS A 91 9.03 3.37 22.12
N GLU A 92 10.10 3.17 22.88
CA GLU A 92 10.43 3.96 24.06
C GLU A 92 11.41 5.10 23.74
N PRO A 93 11.35 6.24 24.47
CA PRO A 93 12.20 7.40 24.21
C PRO A 93 13.68 7.18 24.56
N GLU A 94 14.00 6.21 25.41
CA GLU A 94 15.35 5.93 25.87
C GLU A 94 16.30 5.59 24.70
N PRO A 95 17.60 5.90 24.82
CA PRO A 95 18.60 5.48 23.85
C PRO A 95 18.80 3.97 23.90
N ARG A 96 18.98 3.34 22.73
CA ARG A 96 19.43 1.95 22.61
C ARG A 96 20.91 1.91 22.22
N GLU A 97 21.60 0.81 22.54
CA GLU A 97 23.00 0.63 22.15
C GLU A 97 23.19 0.73 20.62
N GLN A 98 22.20 0.24 19.86
CA GLN A 98 22.16 0.36 18.42
C GLN A 98 20.82 0.98 17.99
N GLU A 99 20.89 2.21 17.51
CA GLU A 99 19.71 2.89 16.95
C GLU A 99 19.46 2.41 15.52
N LEU A 100 18.29 1.82 15.30
CA LEU A 100 17.78 1.52 13.97
C LEU A 100 17.07 2.75 13.41
N THR A 101 17.29 3.02 12.13
CA THR A 101 16.74 4.21 11.46
C THR A 101 15.67 3.76 10.48
N LEU A 102 14.64 4.58 10.30
CA LEU A 102 13.54 4.24 9.38
C LEU A 102 14.04 4.11 7.93
N GLU A 103 15.03 4.94 7.55
CA GLU A 103 15.73 4.83 6.27
C GLU A 103 16.36 3.46 6.06
N SER A 104 17.07 2.94 7.06
CA SER A 104 17.69 1.61 7.00
C SER A 104 16.65 0.51 6.80
N VAL A 105 15.47 0.62 7.43
CA VAL A 105 14.36 -0.32 7.23
C VAL A 105 13.87 -0.30 5.78
N PHE A 106 13.63 0.88 5.22
CA PHE A 106 13.18 1.02 3.82
C PHE A 106 14.22 0.55 2.80
N ILE A 107 15.51 0.81 3.04
CA ILE A 107 16.60 0.27 2.21
C ILE A 107 16.61 -1.25 2.26
N THR A 108 16.37 -1.83 3.44
CA THR A 108 16.44 -3.29 3.66
C THR A 108 15.28 -4.03 2.98
N PHE A 109 14.04 -3.57 3.17
CA PHE A 109 12.84 -4.30 2.74
C PHE A 109 12.20 -3.78 1.45
N GLY A 110 12.57 -2.57 1.00
CA GLY A 110 12.15 -2.00 -0.27
C GLY A 110 10.64 -1.81 -0.42
N SER A 111 10.19 -1.59 -1.65
CA SER A 111 8.79 -1.33 -1.99
C SER A 111 7.91 -2.58 -2.08
N GLY A 112 8.48 -3.77 -1.94
CA GLY A 112 7.73 -5.04 -1.93
C GLY A 112 6.97 -5.31 -0.64
N THR A 113 7.33 -4.57 0.42
CA THR A 113 6.79 -4.69 1.77
C THR A 113 5.79 -3.58 2.04
N GLN A 114 4.70 -3.90 2.75
CA GLN A 114 3.78 -2.89 3.26
C GLN A 114 4.22 -2.42 4.66
N TYR A 115 4.06 -1.14 4.93
CA TYR A 115 4.51 -0.51 6.17
C TYR A 115 3.34 0.19 6.87
N TRP A 116 3.18 -0.10 8.15
CA TRP A 116 2.36 0.70 9.05
C TRP A 116 3.32 1.47 9.96
N LEU A 117 3.34 2.78 9.81
CA LEU A 117 4.16 3.67 10.63
C LEU A 117 3.33 4.21 11.80
N ASP A 118 3.67 3.82 13.03
CA ASP A 118 3.06 4.34 14.25
C ASP A 118 3.95 5.43 14.85
N PHE A 119 3.56 6.69 14.68
CA PHE A 119 4.35 7.83 15.16
C PHE A 119 4.14 8.04 16.66
N LYS A 120 5.22 7.97 17.43
CA LYS A 120 5.16 8.04 18.90
C LYS A 120 5.26 9.45 19.48
N ASN A 121 5.83 10.39 18.73
CA ASN A 121 6.13 11.73 19.24
C ASN A 121 5.85 12.86 18.24
N LEU A 122 4.87 12.66 17.34
CA LEU A 122 4.43 13.64 16.34
C LEU A 122 2.91 13.83 16.36
#